data_AF-A0A7C3YHQ3-F1
#
_entry.id   AF-A0A7C3YHQ3-F1
#
_cell.length_a   1.000
_cell.length_b   1.000
_cell.length_c   1.000
_cell.angle_alpha   90.00
_cell.angle_beta   90.00
_cell.angle_gamma   90.00
#
_symmetry.space_group_name_H-M   'P 1'
#
loop_
_entity.id
_entity.type
_entity.pdbx_description
1 polymer ?
#
loop_
_entity_poly.entity_id
_entity_poly.type
_entity_poly.pdbx_seq_one_letter_code
_entity_poly.pdbx_strand_id
1 'polypeptide(L)' 'MDCKKVVLIRHGESIWNMENKFTGWTDVDLSPKGIQEAISGAEALIKEGYTFDVAFTSVLKRAIRT' A
#
# COMPACT_ATOMS: atom_id res chain seq x y z
N MET A 1 22.36 -2.70 -21.12
CA MET A 1 21.70 -3.76 -20.32
C MET A 1 20.37 -3.21 -19.86
N ASP A 2 19.29 -3.94 -20.11
CA ASP A 2 17.96 -3.53 -19.67
C ASP A 2 17.86 -3.73 -18.14
N CYS A 3 17.70 -2.65 -17.38
CA CYS A 3 17.68 -2.68 -15.92
C CYS A 3 16.23 -2.86 -15.45
N LYS A 4 15.92 -4.05 -14.92
CA LYS A 4 14.60 -4.32 -14.35
C LYS A 4 14.49 -3.72 -12.96
N LYS A 5 13.39 -3.01 -12.70
CA LYS A 5 13.05 -2.45 -11.39
C LYS A 5 11.79 -3.12 -10.87
N VAL A 6 11.76 -3.36 -9.56
CA VAL A 6 10.56 -3.82 -8.83
C VAL A 6 10.27 -2.80 -7.75
N VAL A 7 9.00 -2.40 -7.63
CA VAL A 7 8.53 -1.49 -6.58
C VAL A 7 7.77 -2.31 -5.54
N LEU A 8 8.14 -2.15 -4.28
CA LEU A 8 7.49 -2.82 -3.15
C LEU A 8 6.89 -1.75 -2.24
N ILE A 9 5.62 -1.93 -1.88
CA ILE A 9 4.87 -1.00 -1.03
C ILE A 9 4.30 -1.79 0.14
N ARG A 10 4.46 -1.25 1.35
CA ARG A 10 3.70 -1.70 2.52
C ARG A 10 2.38 -0.95 2.55
N HIS A 11 1.29 -1.64 2.88
CA HIS A 11 0.00 -0.99 3.07
C HIS A 11 0.06 0.20 4.04
N GLY A 12 -0.80 1.19 3.82
CA GLY A 12 -0.94 2.32 4.75
C GLY A 12 -1.40 1.90 6.15
N GLU A 13 -1.40 2.83 7.09
CA GLU A 13 -1.85 2.60 8.46
C GLU A 13 -3.26 1.97 8.49
N SER A 14 -3.42 0.85 9.21
CA SER A 14 -4.74 0.25 9.44
C SER A 14 -5.41 0.81 10.69
N ILE A 15 -6.72 0.61 10.83
CA ILE A 15 -7.47 0.96 12.05
C ILE A 15 -6.80 0.36 13.31
N TRP A 16 -6.29 -0.87 13.24
CA TRP A 16 -5.61 -1.48 14.38
C TRP A 16 -4.19 -0.97 14.61
N ASN A 17 -3.49 -0.46 13.59
CA ASN A 17 -2.22 0.21 13.81
C ASN A 17 -2.44 1.52 14.58
N MET A 18 -3.47 2.28 14.21
CA MET A 18 -3.89 3.49 14.94
C MET A 18 -4.27 3.19 16.40
N GLU A 19 -4.94 2.06 16.66
CA GLU A 19 -5.30 1.60 18.01
C GLU A 19 -4.16 0.89 18.76
N ASN A 20 -2.96 0.81 18.18
CA ASN A 20 -1.81 0.07 18.72
C ASN A 20 -2.12 -1.40 19.05
N LYS A 21 -2.94 -2.05 18.21
CA LYS A 21 -3.30 -3.47 18.28
C LYS A 21 -2.55 -4.27 17.22
N PHE A 22 -2.20 -5.50 17.55
CA PHE A 22 -1.55 -6.39 16.59
C PHE A 22 -2.56 -6.90 15.54
N THR A 23 -2.37 -6.51 14.27
CA THR A 23 -3.32 -6.81 13.19
C THR A 23 -3.33 -8.27 12.74
N GLY A 24 -2.15 -8.89 12.59
CA GLY A 24 -2.01 -10.25 12.08
C GLY A 24 -2.81 -10.50 10.79
N TRP A 25 -3.57 -11.59 10.79
CA TRP A 25 -4.39 -12.03 9.65
C TRP A 25 -5.81 -11.47 9.68
N THR A 26 -6.15 -10.67 10.69
CA THR A 26 -7.46 -10.03 10.78
C THR A 26 -7.62 -9.05 9.62
N ASP A 27 -8.73 -9.18 8.90
CA ASP A 27 -9.03 -8.38 7.71
C ASP A 27 -9.63 -7.01 8.08
N VAL A 28 -8.82 -6.20 8.76
CA VAL A 28 -9.16 -4.81 9.11
C VAL A 28 -8.82 -3.85 7.97
N ASP A 29 -9.57 -2.77 7.90
CA ASP A 29 -9.44 -1.74 6.88
C ASP A 29 -8.29 -0.75 7.16
N LEU A 30 -8.00 0.09 6.17
CA LEU A 30 -7.14 1.26 6.33
C LEU A 30 -7.79 2.30 7.26
N SER A 31 -6.97 3.02 8.01
CA SER A 31 -7.40 4.25 8.69
C SER A 31 -7.59 5.37 7.66
N PRO A 32 -8.28 6.47 8.00
CA PRO A 32 -8.33 7.65 7.14
C PRO A 32 -6.94 8.16 6.75
N LYS A 33 -5.96 8.06 7.66
CA LYS A 33 -4.57 8.39 7.40
C LYS A 33 -3.92 7.38 6.45
N GLY A 34 -4.14 6.09 6.63
CA GLY A 34 -3.64 5.05 5.71
C GLY A 34 -4.13 5.21 4.27
N ILE A 35 -5.36 5.71 4.08
CA ILE A 35 -5.89 6.06 2.75
C ILE A 35 -5.09 7.23 2.15
N GLN A 36 -4.78 8.26 2.94
CA GLN A 36 -3.96 9.38 2.46
C GLN A 36 -2.53 8.95 2.13
N GLU A 37 -1.93 8.05 2.94
CA GLU A 37 -0.61 7.48 2.67
C GLU A 37 -0.57 6.74 1.32
N ALA A 38 -1.61 5.97 0.99
CA ALA A 38 -1.75 5.30 -0.30
C ALA A 38 -1.80 6.30 -1.46
N ILE A 39 -2.64 7.35 -1.34
CA ILE A 39 -2.77 8.40 -2.36
C ILE A 39 -1.43 9.12 -2.55
N SER A 40 -0.77 9.54 -1.48
CA SER A 40 0.53 10.22 -1.57
C SER A 40 1.61 9.32 -2.19
N GLY A 41 1.59 8.02 -1.90
CA GLY A 41 2.47 7.05 -2.56
C GLY A 41 2.22 6.96 -4.07
N ALA A 42 0.97 6.91 -4.49
CA ALA A 42 0.60 6.92 -5.90
C ALA A 42 1.03 8.21 -6.61
N GLU A 43 0.80 9.38 -6.01
CA GLU A 43 1.23 10.68 -6.54
C GLU A 43 2.75 10.74 -6.73
N ALA A 44 3.53 10.21 -5.78
CA ALA A 44 4.98 10.15 -5.89
C ALA A 44 5.43 9.25 -7.06
N LEU A 45 4.81 8.07 -7.22
CA LEU A 45 5.14 7.17 -8.32
C LEU A 45 4.81 7.78 -9.69
N ILE A 46 3.66 8.45 -9.80
CA ILE A 46 3.26 9.15 -11.03
C ILE A 46 4.24 10.27 -11.35
N LYS A 47 4.62 11.08 -10.35
CA LYS A 47 5.56 12.19 -10.52
C LYS A 47 6.94 11.71 -11.01
N GLU A 48 7.39 10.57 -10.53
CA GLU A 48 8.66 9.95 -10.95
C GLU A 48 8.55 9.13 -12.25
N GLY A 49 7.37 9.11 -12.89
CA GLY A 49 7.16 8.48 -14.19
C GLY A 49 7.07 6.97 -14.16
N TYR A 50 6.72 6.36 -13.02
CA TYR A 50 6.49 4.92 -12.94
C TYR A 50 5.20 4.52 -13.63
N THR A 51 5.26 3.42 -14.38
CA THR A 51 4.11 2.71 -14.96
C THR A 51 4.26 1.22 -14.64
N PHE A 52 3.16 0.50 -14.56
CA PHE A 52 3.15 -0.90 -14.14
C PHE A 52 2.27 -1.73 -15.06
N ASP A 53 2.80 -2.86 -15.52
CA ASP A 53 2.06 -3.84 -16.34
C ASP A 53 1.23 -4.79 -15.47
N VAL A 54 1.71 -5.06 -14.25
CA VAL A 54 1.11 -6.02 -13.32
C VAL A 54 1.31 -5.57 -11.88
N ALA A 55 0.31 -5.84 -11.04
CA ALA A 55 0.36 -5.60 -9.60
C ALA A 55 0.03 -6.90 -8.85
N PHE A 56 0.69 -7.11 -7.72
CA PHE A 56 0.45 -8.23 -6.82
C PHE A 56 0.20 -7.71 -5.41
N THR A 57 -0.66 -8.40 -4.68
CA THR A 57 -1.03 -8.06 -3.32
C THR A 57 -1.39 -9.33 -2.54
N SER A 58 -1.45 -9.22 -1.22
CA SER A 58 -2.03 -10.28 -0.38
C SER A 58 -3.57 -10.33 -0.54
N VAL A 59 -4.22 -11.26 0.15
CA VAL A 59 -5.69 -11.35 0.16
C VAL A 59 -6.37 -10.35 1.12
N LEU A 60 -5.61 -9.53 1.83
CA LEU A 60 -6.13 -8.64 2.89
C LEU A 60 -6.55 -7.29 2.31
N LYS A 61 -7.73 -6.79 2.72
CA LYS A 61 -8.33 -5.55 2.17
C LYS A 61 -7.40 -4.36 2.23
N ARG A 62 -6.67 -4.19 3.34
CA ARG A 62 -5.70 -3.10 3.51
C ARG A 62 -4.58 -3.09 2.46
N ALA A 63 -4.16 -4.25 1.96
CA ALA A 63 -3.13 -4.35 0.93
C ALA A 63 -3.72 -4.21 -0.49
N ILE A 64 -5.00 -4.54 -0.69
CA ILE A 64 -5.68 -4.36 -1.98
C ILE A 64 -6.11 -2.90 -2.17
N ARG A 65 -6.42 -2.18 -1.09
CA ARG A 65 -6.88 -0.78 -1.09
C ARG A 65 -5.76 0.26 -1.08
N THR A 66 -4.52 -0.15 -0.81
CA THR A 66 -3.34 0.71 -0.94
C THR A 66 -2.96 0.78 -2.41
#